data_AF-A0A7V5GUT5-F1
#
_entry.id   AF-A0A7V5GUT5-F1
#
_cell.length_a   1.000
_cell.length_b   1.000
_cell.length_c   1.000
_cell.angle_alpha   90.00
_cell.angle_beta   90.00
_cell.angle_gamma   90.00
#
_symmetry.space_group_name_H-M   'P 1'
#
loop_
_entity.id
_entity.type
_entity.pdbx_description
1 polymer ?
#
loop_
_entity_poly.entity_id
_entity_poly.type
_entity_poly.pdbx_seq_one_letter_code
_entity_poly.pdbx_strand_id
1 'polypeptide(L)' 'MKRLVTVFLTLLLFSTVVQADLNEGDLVPDPTLKTEDGKEVKLHELLDKITVIHLWKCQ' A
#
# COMPACT_ATOMS: atom_id res chain seq x y z
N MET A 1 6.12 -10.13 35.06
CA MET A 1 5.03 -10.49 34.14
C MET A 1 4.14 -9.33 33.72
N LYS A 2 3.70 -8.42 34.61
CA LYS A 2 2.79 -7.31 34.25
C LYS A 2 3.38 -6.28 33.26
N ARG A 3 4.68 -5.95 33.39
CA ARG A 3 5.34 -4.94 32.52
C ARG A 3 5.56 -5.38 31.08
N LEU A 4 5.76 -6.69 30.84
CA LEU A 4 6.01 -7.24 29.50
C LEU A 4 4.72 -7.22 28.65
N VAL A 5 3.58 -7.49 29.28
CA VAL A 5 2.26 -7.44 28.64
C VAL A 5 1.90 -6.01 28.22
N THR A 6 2.25 -5.01 29.05
CA THR A 6 1.98 -3.60 28.74
C THR A 6 2.78 -3.10 27.53
N VAL A 7 4.06 -3.47 27.42
CA VAL A 7 4.91 -3.06 26.27
C VAL A 7 4.44 -3.68 24.96
N PHE A 8 3.99 -4.93 25.00
CA PHE A 8 3.47 -5.63 23.82
C PHE A 8 2.15 -5.02 23.32
N LEU A 9 1.27 -4.61 24.24
CA LEU A 9 -0.02 -3.99 23.92
C LEU A 9 0.14 -2.60 23.28
N THR A 10 1.15 -1.84 23.70
CA THR A 10 1.46 -0.54 23.09
C THR A 10 2.06 -0.66 21.69
N LEU A 11 2.82 -1.72 21.39
CA LEU A 11 3.42 -1.91 20.05
C LEU A 11 2.37 -2.25 18.98
N LEU A 12 1.34 -3.01 19.35
CA LEU A 12 0.23 -3.40 18.45
C LEU A 12 -0.65 -2.23 18.03
N LEU A 13 -0.77 -1.18 18.86
CA LEU A 13 -1.59 -0.01 18.59
C LEU A 13 -0.94 1.00 17.62
N PHE A 14 0.33 0.83 17.26
CA PHE A 14 1.08 1.68 16.32
C PHE A 14 1.20 1.09 14.92
N SER A 15 0.25 0.26 14.50
CA SER A 15 0.09 -0.07 13.07
C SER A 15 -0.48 1.15 12.34
N THR A 16 0.31 2.21 12.20
CA THR A 16 -0.05 3.37 11.39
C THR A 16 -0.16 2.91 9.95
N VAL A 17 -1.38 2.89 9.41
CA VAL A 17 -1.59 2.84 7.97
C VAL A 17 -0.93 4.11 7.43
N VAL A 18 0.21 3.97 6.75
CA VAL A 18 0.82 5.08 6.02
C VAL A 18 -0.08 5.32 4.82
N GLN A 19 -1.05 6.22 4.98
CA GLN A 19 -1.89 6.67 3.90
C GLN A 19 -1.06 7.68 3.10
N ALA A 20 -0.54 7.24 1.96
CA ALA A 20 0.10 8.15 1.02
C ALA A 20 -1.01 9.00 0.39
N ASP A 21 -1.12 10.26 0.81
CA ASP A 21 -1.94 11.23 0.09
C ASP A 21 -1.28 11.47 -1.28
N LEU A 22 -2.07 11.36 -2.34
CA LEU A 22 -1.66 11.68 -3.71
C LEU A 22 -2.10 13.11 -4.00
N ASN A 23 -1.15 14.02 -4.22
CA ASN A 23 -1.47 15.37 -4.70
C ASN A 23 -1.18 15.50 -6.20
N GLU A 24 -1.82 16.47 -6.83
CA GLU A 24 -1.54 16.80 -8.23
C GLU A 24 -0.07 17.20 -8.41
N GLY A 25 0.60 16.58 -9.38
CA GLY A 25 2.02 16.82 -9.65
C GLY A 25 2.98 15.95 -8.83
N ASP A 26 2.50 15.21 -7.83
CA ASP A 26 3.32 14.23 -7.12
C ASP A 26 3.72 13.06 -8.04
N LEU A 27 4.86 12.46 -7.75
CA LEU A 27 5.25 11.21 -8.39
C LEU A 27 4.29 10.10 -7.96
N VAL A 28 3.79 9.35 -8.95
CA VAL A 28 2.95 8.19 -8.69
C VAL A 28 3.75 7.15 -7.89
N PRO A 29 3.24 6.65 -6.75
CA PRO A 29 3.89 5.59 -5.99
C PRO A 29 4.03 4.33 -6.84
N ASP A 30 5.07 3.53 -6.60
CA ASP A 30 5.36 2.34 -7.39
C ASP A 30 5.19 1.03 -6.57
N PRO A 31 3.94 0.64 -6.25
CA PRO A 31 3.68 -0.60 -5.54
C PRO A 31 3.99 -1.82 -6.40
N THR A 32 4.34 -2.93 -5.75
CA THR A 32 4.32 -4.24 -6.40
C THR A 32 2.88 -4.76 -6.39
N LEU A 33 2.35 -5.05 -7.57
CA LEU A 33 1.01 -5.59 -7.80
C LEU A 33 1.10 -7.07 -8.17
N LYS A 34 -0.04 -7.77 -8.09
CA LYS A 34 -0.21 -9.11 -8.64
C LYS A 34 -1.20 -9.05 -9.79
N THR A 35 -0.81 -9.64 -10.91
CA THR A 35 -1.66 -9.86 -12.07
C THR A 35 -2.67 -10.97 -11.81
N GLU A 36 -3.66 -11.13 -12.68
CA GLU A 36 -4.67 -12.19 -12.61
C GLU A 36 -4.04 -13.59 -12.60
N ASP A 37 -2.93 -13.77 -13.33
CA ASP A 37 -2.16 -15.02 -13.39
C ASP A 37 -1.27 -15.24 -12.15
N GLY A 38 -1.30 -14.34 -11.17
CA GLY A 38 -0.50 -14.41 -9.94
C GLY A 38 0.95 -13.93 -10.08
N LYS A 39 1.36 -13.48 -11.26
CA LYS A 39 2.69 -12.88 -11.48
C LYS A 39 2.79 -11.52 -10.79
N GLU A 40 3.91 -11.28 -10.11
CA GLU A 40 4.25 -9.97 -9.53
C GLU A 40 4.76 -9.00 -10.60
N VAL A 41 4.29 -7.76 -10.54
CA VAL A 41 4.64 -6.68 -11.49
C VAL A 41 4.77 -5.36 -10.73
N LYS A 42 5.70 -4.50 -11.14
CA LYS A 42 5.75 -3.12 -10.62
C LYS A 42 4.77 -2.22 -11.36
N LEU A 43 4.14 -1.28 -10.67
CA LEU A 43 3.15 -0.39 -11.31
C LEU A 43 3.77 0.35 -12.50
N HIS A 44 5.00 0.87 -12.38
CA HIS A 44 5.65 1.60 -13.47
C HIS A 44 5.87 0.78 -14.75
N GLU A 45 5.95 -0.55 -14.65
CA GLU A 45 6.06 -1.44 -15.83
C GLU A 45 4.76 -1.48 -16.64
N LEU A 46 3.65 -1.04 -16.05
CA LEU A 46 2.33 -0.95 -16.68
C LEU A 46 2.00 0.47 -17.18
N LEU A 47 2.82 1.46 -16.84
CA LEU A 47 2.62 2.86 -17.24
C LEU A 47 3.34 3.14 -18.57
N ASP A 48 2.62 3.65 -19.57
CA ASP A 48 3.21 4.02 -20.87
C ASP A 48 3.07 5.52 -21.14
N LYS A 49 1.82 5.98 -21.24
CA LYS A 49 1.47 7.39 -21.50
C LYS A 49 0.60 7.92 -20.34
N ILE A 50 -0.49 8.59 -20.66
CA ILE A 50 -1.51 8.94 -19.67
C ILE A 50 -2.26 7.66 -19.31
N THR A 51 -2.08 7.22 -18.07
CA THR A 51 -2.66 5.98 -17.55
C THR A 51 -3.71 6.30 -16.50
N VAL A 52 -4.89 5.68 -16.61
CA VAL A 52 -5.97 5.80 -15.63
C VAL A 52 -5.96 4.55 -14.74
N ILE A 53 -5.76 4.76 -13.43
CA ILE A 53 -5.80 3.68 -12.44
C ILE A 53 -7.21 3.65 -11.84
N HIS A 54 -7.94 2.56 -12.07
CA HIS A 54 -9.23 2.31 -11.45
C HIS A 54 -9.03 1.42 -10.22
N LEU A 55 -9.37 1.92 -9.03
CA LEU A 55 -9.29 1.17 -7.79
C LEU A 55 -10.70 0.76 -7.36
N TRP A 56 -10.95 -0.53 -7.19
CA TRP A 56 -12.21 -1.06 -6.68
C TRP A 56 -11.96 -2.15 -5.64
N LYS A 57 -12.97 -2.43 -4.83
CA LYS A 57 -12.97 -3.52 -3.85
C LYS A 57 -14.06 -4.51 -4.21
N CYS A 58 -13.69 -5.75 -4.47
CA CYS A 58 -14.66 -6.84 -4.57
C CYS A 58 -15.27 -7.11 -3.18
N GLN A 59 -16.61 -7.15 -3.10
CA GLN A 59 -17.36 -7.50 -1.88
C GLN A 59 -17.39 -9.01 -1.67
#